data_AF-A0A933NAG9-F1
#
_entry.id   AF-A0A933NAG9-F1
#
_cell.length_a   1.000
_cell.length_b   1.000
_cell.length_c   1.000
_cell.angle_alpha   90.00
_cell.angle_beta   90.00
_cell.angle_gamma   90.00
#
_symmetry.space_group_name_H-M   'P 1'
#
loop_
_entity.id
_entity.type
_entity.pdbx_description
1 polymer ?
#
loop_
_entity_poly.entity_id
_entity_poly.type
_entity_poly.pdbx_seq_one_letter_code
_entity_poly.pdbx_strand_id
1 'polypeptide(L)'
;MRTQHVEAYTCRRQTGRLHEISWFSRRSVAASGAGNSSLDEYVSDDHARQASPLDLSDPKRWQAELARASKRPPGPRDLALPAFTLLRGGDLFEAPRKPRARTAPELVSRLVDEKLRLSFNGAAEPEQKAALSGLSRVVSGNPAICRRLLLAKPIEVVLIPSGRDYREYGFPPNTNPIASGIFFNDDKAPTALLGLREELVSRKRHLMVHEMTHAVHFLALTKVERESIDKFLMPVYRSRRWVDEAVAIYAEKAFGAVYSEDELDAPGLYGKTRRDWRDRSVFALFMDELLWPERP
;
A
#
# COMPACT_ATOMS: atom_id res chain seq x y z
N MET A 1 39.63 49.24 -18.86
CA MET A 1 38.93 50.50 -18.48
C MET A 1 37.67 50.63 -19.32
N ARG A 2 36.50 50.70 -18.67
CA ARG A 2 35.22 51.33 -19.08
C ARG A 2 34.09 50.63 -18.28
N THR A 3 33.53 51.19 -17.19
CA THR A 3 32.40 52.17 -17.11
C THR A 3 31.23 51.79 -18.02
N GLN A 4 29.95 51.89 -17.67
CA GLN A 4 29.16 52.20 -16.47
C GLN A 4 27.70 51.83 -16.83
N HIS A 5 26.80 51.82 -15.84
CA HIS A 5 25.32 51.72 -15.92
C HIS A 5 24.64 52.51 -17.06
N VAL A 6 23.42 52.11 -17.46
CA VAL A 6 22.16 52.92 -17.37
C VAL A 6 20.92 52.10 -17.79
N GLU A 7 19.91 52.26 -16.92
CA GLU A 7 18.43 52.18 -16.95
C GLU A 7 17.56 51.66 -18.13
N ALA A 8 16.52 50.95 -17.68
CA ALA A 8 15.10 50.88 -18.08
C ALA A 8 14.58 51.60 -19.35
N TYR A 9 13.74 50.87 -20.10
CA TYR A 9 12.60 51.42 -20.83
C TYR A 9 11.39 50.47 -20.75
N THR A 10 10.25 51.04 -20.38
CA THR A 10 8.90 50.45 -20.37
C THR A 10 8.13 50.69 -21.68
N CYS A 11 7.17 49.80 -21.93
CA CYS A 11 5.87 50.00 -22.62
C CYS A 11 5.79 49.85 -24.16
N ARG A 12 5.07 48.81 -24.64
CA ARG A 12 3.85 48.97 -25.46
C ARG A 12 3.06 47.65 -25.63
N ARG A 13 1.73 47.81 -25.61
CA ARG A 13 0.66 46.81 -25.80
C ARG A 13 0.55 46.33 -27.26
N GLN A 14 0.06 45.10 -27.46
CA GLN A 14 -0.97 44.72 -28.45
C GLN A 14 -1.41 43.26 -28.21
N THR A 15 -2.60 43.02 -27.64
CA THR A 15 -3.83 42.50 -28.30
C THR A 15 -3.76 41.06 -28.83
N GLY A 16 -4.63 40.18 -28.31
CA GLY A 16 -5.15 39.08 -29.13
C GLY A 16 -5.54 37.78 -28.42
N ARG A 17 -6.86 37.61 -28.22
CA ARG A 17 -7.66 36.37 -28.30
C ARG A 17 -7.54 35.32 -27.20
N LEU A 18 -8.59 35.34 -26.37
CA LEU A 18 -9.24 34.20 -25.75
C LEU A 18 -9.60 33.12 -26.79
N HIS A 19 -9.30 31.86 -26.48
CA HIS A 19 -10.05 30.72 -26.98
C HIS A 19 -10.32 29.77 -25.82
N GLU A 20 -11.56 29.84 -25.32
CA GLU A 20 -12.25 28.70 -24.72
C GLU A 20 -12.28 27.55 -25.73
N ILE A 21 -11.94 26.35 -25.29
CA ILE A 21 -12.36 25.12 -25.94
C ILE A 21 -12.83 24.16 -24.84
N SER A 22 -14.15 24.11 -24.68
CA SER A 22 -14.89 23.03 -24.03
C SER A 22 -15.02 21.88 -25.02
N TRP A 23 -14.78 20.64 -24.60
CA TRP A 23 -15.36 19.45 -25.25
C TRP A 23 -15.78 18.44 -24.19
N PHE A 24 -17.07 18.49 -23.85
CA PHE A 24 -17.84 17.29 -23.53
C PHE A 24 -18.00 16.49 -24.84
N SER A 25 -17.69 15.20 -24.82
CA SER A 25 -18.18 14.26 -25.83
C SER A 25 -18.48 12.91 -25.22
N ARG A 26 -19.77 12.58 -25.20
CA ARG A 26 -20.30 11.24 -24.95
C ARG A 26 -19.98 10.36 -26.15
N ARG A 27 -19.34 9.20 -25.93
CA ARG A 27 -19.50 8.01 -26.79
C ARG A 27 -19.50 6.75 -25.95
N SER A 28 -20.66 6.11 -25.90
CA SER A 28 -20.84 4.68 -25.66
C SER A 28 -20.98 3.99 -27.02
N VAL A 29 -20.16 3.00 -27.36
CA VAL A 29 -20.54 1.73 -28.02
C VAL A 29 -19.42 0.71 -27.77
N ALA A 30 -19.84 -0.52 -27.46
CA ALA A 30 -19.05 -1.72 -27.23
C ALA A 30 -18.07 -2.10 -28.36
N ALA A 31 -16.91 -2.63 -27.95
CA ALA A 31 -16.15 -3.61 -28.72
C ALA A 31 -15.31 -4.48 -27.75
N SER A 32 -15.51 -5.78 -27.85
CA SER A 32 -14.79 -6.87 -27.20
C SER A 32 -13.32 -6.92 -27.62
N GLY A 33 -12.43 -6.96 -26.63
CA GLY A 33 -11.00 -7.24 -26.80
C GLY A 33 -10.26 -6.92 -25.50
N ALA A 34 -9.67 -7.94 -24.87
CA ALA A 34 -8.77 -7.89 -23.70
C ALA A 34 -8.87 -6.60 -22.85
N GLY A 35 -9.80 -6.62 -21.89
CA GLY A 35 -10.18 -5.43 -21.14
C GLY A 35 -9.00 -4.80 -20.39
N ASN A 36 -8.78 -3.52 -20.68
CA ASN A 36 -8.13 -2.57 -19.77
C ASN A 36 -8.76 -2.71 -18.38
N SER A 37 -8.08 -3.40 -17.47
CA SER A 37 -8.48 -3.47 -16.08
C SER A 37 -8.35 -2.06 -15.51
N SER A 38 -9.47 -1.36 -15.36
CA SER A 38 -9.54 -0.19 -14.48
C SER A 38 -9.04 -0.65 -13.11
N LEU A 39 -7.83 -0.20 -12.77
CA LEU A 39 -7.12 -0.51 -11.51
C LEU A 39 -7.79 0.11 -10.28
N ASP A 40 -8.86 0.85 -10.48
CA ASP A 40 -9.51 1.55 -9.39
C ASP A 40 -10.41 0.60 -8.60
N GLU A 41 -10.02 0.23 -7.38
CA GLU A 41 -10.67 -0.83 -6.59
C GLU A 41 -12.16 -0.59 -6.29
N TYR A 42 -12.62 0.67 -6.35
CA TYR A 42 -13.99 1.08 -6.01
C TYR A 42 -14.58 1.98 -7.11
N VAL A 43 -15.86 1.74 -7.43
CA VAL A 43 -16.65 2.39 -8.47
C VAL A 43 -17.19 3.76 -8.02
N SER A 44 -17.19 4.07 -6.72
CA SER A 44 -17.59 5.37 -6.17
C SER A 44 -16.78 5.75 -4.92
N ASP A 45 -16.63 7.05 -4.69
CA ASP A 45 -15.89 7.62 -3.54
C ASP A 45 -16.68 7.60 -2.22
N ASP A 46 -17.98 7.28 -2.26
CA ASP A 46 -18.90 7.46 -1.12
C ASP A 46 -18.69 6.46 0.03
N HIS A 47 -17.94 5.39 -0.19
CA HIS A 47 -17.51 4.43 0.85
C HIS A 47 -15.99 4.31 0.84
N ALA A 48 -15.32 5.38 1.24
CA ALA A 48 -13.88 5.36 1.47
C ALA A 48 -13.52 4.25 2.48
N ARG A 49 -12.43 3.52 2.21
CA ARG A 49 -11.80 2.60 3.17
C ARG A 49 -11.63 3.35 4.49
N GLN A 50 -12.23 2.86 5.56
CA GLN A 50 -12.10 3.51 6.86
C GLN A 50 -10.81 3.08 7.53
N ALA A 51 -10.22 4.02 8.25
CA ALA A 51 -8.99 3.81 8.97
C ALA A 51 -9.29 3.24 10.36
N SER A 52 -8.87 2.01 10.63
CA SER A 52 -8.84 1.46 12.00
C SER A 52 -7.40 1.48 12.54
N PRO A 53 -6.80 2.68 12.73
CA PRO A 53 -5.40 2.78 13.09
C PRO A 53 -5.14 2.06 14.42
N LEU A 54 -3.94 1.49 14.54
CA LEU A 54 -3.54 0.81 15.75
C LEU A 54 -3.48 1.80 16.92
N ASP A 55 -4.18 1.49 18.00
CA ASP A 55 -4.11 2.24 19.25
C ASP A 55 -3.08 1.62 20.19
N LEU A 56 -2.01 2.36 20.46
CA LEU A 56 -0.93 1.98 21.38
C LEU A 56 -0.93 2.84 22.66
N SER A 57 -2.00 3.61 22.91
CA SER A 57 -2.09 4.54 24.05
C SER A 57 -2.18 3.86 25.41
N ASP A 58 -2.60 2.59 25.47
CA ASP A 58 -2.60 1.77 26.68
C ASP A 58 -1.52 0.67 26.64
N PRO A 59 -0.34 0.92 27.25
CA PRO A 59 0.72 -0.06 27.39
C PRO A 59 0.31 -1.37 28.03
N LYS A 60 -0.54 -1.33 29.06
CA LYS A 60 -0.90 -2.54 29.80
C LYS A 60 -1.68 -3.51 28.91
N ARG A 61 -2.60 -2.96 28.09
CA ARG A 61 -3.40 -3.75 27.15
C ARG A 61 -2.51 -4.45 26.12
N TRP A 62 -1.73 -3.70 25.34
CA TRP A 62 -0.96 -4.31 24.26
C TRP A 62 0.17 -5.19 24.79
N GLN A 63 0.74 -4.88 25.97
CA GLN A 63 1.73 -5.75 26.60
C GLN A 63 1.13 -7.08 27.02
N ALA A 64 -0.09 -7.09 27.58
CA ALA A 64 -0.78 -8.32 27.96
C ALA A 64 -1.12 -9.18 26.73
N GLU A 65 -1.56 -8.57 25.64
CA GLU A 65 -1.84 -9.25 24.38
C GLU A 65 -0.57 -9.87 23.78
N LEU A 66 0.53 -9.11 23.67
CA LEU A 66 1.80 -9.60 23.13
C LEU A 66 2.55 -10.56 24.05
N ALA A 67 2.36 -10.48 25.37
CA ALA A 67 2.97 -11.41 26.32
C ALA A 67 2.50 -12.84 26.08
N ARG A 68 1.27 -13.03 25.58
CA ARG A 68 0.78 -14.35 25.12
C ARG A 68 1.61 -14.88 23.96
N ALA A 69 2.18 -13.98 23.16
CA ALA A 69 2.96 -14.22 21.94
C ALA A 69 4.48 -14.23 22.10
N SER A 70 5.00 -14.06 23.32
CA SER A 70 6.45 -13.90 23.53
C SER A 70 6.90 -14.58 24.81
N LYS A 71 8.09 -15.20 24.76
CA LYS A 71 8.77 -15.78 25.94
C LYS A 71 9.32 -14.72 26.90
N ARG A 72 9.50 -13.49 26.41
CA ARG A 72 9.94 -12.34 27.21
C ARG A 72 8.86 -11.25 27.26
N PRO A 73 8.79 -10.46 28.34
CA PRO A 73 7.90 -9.31 28.40
C PRO A 73 8.11 -8.38 27.18
N PRO A 74 7.03 -8.03 26.46
CA PRO A 74 7.11 -7.09 25.35
C PRO A 74 7.31 -5.66 25.87
N GLY A 75 8.17 -4.91 25.19
CA GLY A 75 8.46 -3.51 25.49
C GLY A 75 8.20 -2.59 24.28
N PRO A 76 8.19 -1.26 24.47
CA PRO A 76 7.89 -0.30 23.40
C PRO A 76 8.80 -0.45 22.17
N ARG A 77 10.05 -0.88 22.36
CA ARG A 77 11.01 -1.15 21.27
C ARG A 77 10.57 -2.28 20.35
N ASP A 78 9.76 -3.23 20.84
CA ASP A 78 9.25 -4.34 20.04
C ASP A 78 8.18 -3.90 19.04
N LEU A 79 7.61 -2.71 19.22
CA LEU A 79 6.63 -2.10 18.34
C LEU A 79 7.17 -0.85 17.63
N ALA A 80 8.42 -0.46 17.86
CA ALA A 80 8.97 0.75 17.25
C ALA A 80 9.13 0.56 15.73
N LEU A 81 8.77 1.59 14.96
CA LEU A 81 9.02 1.67 13.52
C LEU A 81 9.98 2.83 13.23
N PRO A 82 11.31 2.60 13.32
CA PRO A 82 12.30 3.65 13.10
C PRO A 82 12.20 4.32 11.73
N ALA A 83 11.62 3.66 10.72
CA ALA A 83 11.35 4.21 9.39
C ALA A 83 10.75 5.62 9.43
N PHE A 84 9.87 5.92 10.39
CA PHE A 84 9.21 7.22 10.49
C PHE A 84 10.14 8.39 10.80
N THR A 85 11.39 8.15 11.21
CA THR A 85 12.37 9.24 11.33
C THR A 85 12.68 9.86 9.97
N LEU A 86 12.73 9.08 8.88
CA LEU A 86 12.97 9.58 7.52
C LEU A 86 11.93 10.61 7.07
N LEU A 87 10.65 10.31 7.30
CA LEU A 87 9.56 11.21 6.91
C LEU A 87 9.57 12.52 7.71
N ARG A 88 10.23 12.52 8.87
CA ARG A 88 10.40 13.70 9.74
C ARG A 88 11.69 14.48 9.46
N GLY A 89 12.42 14.12 8.40
CA GLY A 89 13.72 14.74 8.07
C GLY A 89 14.88 14.27 8.94
N GLY A 90 14.67 13.18 9.70
CA GLY A 90 15.75 12.49 10.41
C GLY A 90 16.65 11.74 9.44
N ASP A 91 17.87 11.51 9.90
CA ASP A 91 18.89 10.82 9.13
C ASP A 91 18.89 9.30 9.44
N LEU A 92 18.88 8.46 8.40
CA LEU A 92 19.16 7.01 8.48
C LEU A 92 20.48 6.64 7.78
N PHE A 93 21.33 7.61 7.41
CA PHE A 93 22.61 7.38 6.74
C PHE A 93 23.62 6.59 7.59
N GLU A 94 23.33 6.33 8.87
CA GLU A 94 24.05 5.30 9.61
C GLU A 94 23.50 3.91 9.22
N ALA A 95 24.22 3.24 8.33
CA ALA A 95 24.05 1.81 8.11
C ALA A 95 23.98 1.12 9.49
N PRO A 96 22.92 0.32 9.78
CA PRO A 96 22.78 -0.28 11.08
C PRO A 96 24.04 -1.11 11.35
N ARG A 97 24.72 -0.84 12.47
CA ARG A 97 25.99 -1.51 12.86
C ARG A 97 25.88 -3.04 12.90
N LYS A 98 24.65 -3.57 12.90
CA LYS A 98 24.32 -4.99 12.80
C LYS A 98 23.18 -5.18 11.79
N PRO A 99 23.17 -6.31 11.05
CA PRO A 99 22.03 -6.69 10.23
C PRO A 99 20.74 -6.69 11.05
N ARG A 100 19.65 -6.22 10.45
CA ARG A 100 18.32 -6.22 11.07
C ARG A 100 17.86 -7.65 11.30
N ALA A 101 17.40 -7.93 12.51
CA ALA A 101 16.86 -9.24 12.83
C ALA A 101 15.51 -9.41 12.13
N ARG A 102 15.39 -10.45 11.29
CA ARG A 102 14.14 -10.83 10.63
C ARG A 102 13.08 -11.24 11.64
N THR A 103 11.83 -11.25 11.22
CA THR A 103 10.74 -11.83 12.01
C THR A 103 11.01 -13.31 12.22
N ALA A 104 10.97 -13.76 13.48
CA ALA A 104 11.11 -15.18 13.79
C ALA A 104 9.98 -15.99 13.13
N PRO A 105 10.25 -17.15 12.51
CA PRO A 105 9.22 -17.96 11.84
C PRO A 105 8.03 -18.28 12.73
N GLU A 106 8.25 -18.53 14.02
CA GLU A 106 7.19 -18.84 14.99
C GLU A 106 6.22 -17.66 15.19
N LEU A 107 6.72 -16.43 15.06
CA LEU A 107 5.89 -15.24 15.15
C LEU A 107 5.05 -15.04 13.88
N VAL A 108 5.61 -15.38 12.71
CA VAL A 108 4.86 -15.39 11.44
C VAL A 108 3.77 -16.45 11.48
N SER A 109 4.10 -17.70 11.86
CA SER A 109 3.12 -18.78 11.99
C SER A 109 1.98 -18.38 12.94
N ARG A 110 2.30 -17.76 14.07
CA ARG A 110 1.29 -17.29 15.01
C ARG A 110 0.38 -16.20 14.43
N LEU A 111 0.94 -15.26 13.66
CA LEU A 111 0.12 -14.27 12.96
C LEU A 111 -0.85 -14.97 12.00
N VAL A 112 -0.37 -15.95 11.25
CA VAL A 112 -1.20 -16.73 10.33
C VAL A 112 -2.32 -17.44 11.10
N ASP A 113 -2.00 -18.14 12.18
CA ASP A 113 -2.96 -18.94 12.95
C ASP A 113 -4.00 -18.09 13.71
N GLU A 114 -3.59 -16.95 14.29
CA GLU A 114 -4.46 -16.16 15.17
C GLU A 114 -5.19 -15.01 14.46
N LYS A 115 -4.63 -14.48 13.36
CA LYS A 115 -5.13 -13.26 12.72
C LYS A 115 -5.52 -13.42 11.27
N LEU A 116 -5.10 -14.48 10.59
CA LEU A 116 -5.49 -14.70 9.21
C LEU A 116 -6.58 -15.77 9.12
N ARG A 117 -7.64 -15.44 8.39
CA ARG A 117 -8.64 -16.42 7.96
C ARG A 117 -8.45 -16.61 6.46
N LEU A 118 -8.23 -17.85 6.04
CA LEU A 118 -7.90 -18.15 4.66
C LEU A 118 -9.11 -18.80 3.98
N SER A 119 -9.71 -18.07 3.02
CA SER A 119 -10.87 -18.49 2.23
C SER A 119 -10.45 -18.64 0.78
N PHE A 120 -9.91 -19.80 0.43
CA PHE A 120 -9.35 -20.05 -0.91
C PHE A 120 -10.37 -20.48 -1.97
N ASN A 121 -11.63 -20.73 -1.61
CA ASN A 121 -12.74 -20.96 -2.55
C ASN A 121 -12.47 -22.01 -3.65
N GLY A 122 -11.72 -23.06 -3.32
CA GLY A 122 -11.37 -24.12 -4.28
C GLY A 122 -10.22 -23.77 -5.23
N ALA A 123 -9.50 -22.67 -4.96
CA ALA A 123 -8.38 -22.24 -5.77
C ALA A 123 -7.31 -23.33 -5.93
N ALA A 124 -6.61 -23.35 -7.06
CA ALA A 124 -5.56 -24.33 -7.30
C ALA A 124 -4.41 -24.20 -6.27
N GLU A 125 -3.82 -25.34 -5.87
CA GLU A 125 -2.72 -25.38 -4.88
C GLU A 125 -1.55 -24.40 -5.18
N PRO A 126 -1.12 -24.22 -6.45
CA PRO A 126 -0.08 -23.23 -6.77
C PRO A 126 -0.48 -21.79 -6.43
N GLU A 127 -1.75 -21.43 -6.61
CA GLU A 127 -2.26 -20.09 -6.31
C GLU A 127 -2.36 -19.85 -4.81
N GLN A 128 -2.81 -20.86 -4.06
CA GLN A 128 -2.81 -20.82 -2.59
C GLN A 128 -1.39 -20.62 -2.04
N LYS A 129 -0.42 -21.38 -2.55
CA LYS A 129 1.00 -21.24 -2.16
C LYS A 129 1.57 -19.89 -2.53
N ALA A 130 1.23 -19.37 -3.72
CA ALA A 130 1.67 -18.05 -4.15
C ALA A 130 1.12 -16.93 -3.25
N ALA A 131 -0.17 -17.01 -2.87
CA ALA A 131 -0.78 -16.07 -1.93
C ALA A 131 -0.09 -16.12 -0.57
N LEU A 132 0.09 -17.30 0.02
CA LEU A 132 0.74 -17.49 1.31
C LEU A 132 2.20 -17.03 1.31
N SER A 133 2.92 -17.31 0.22
CA SER A 133 4.31 -16.87 0.04
C SER A 133 4.40 -15.34 -0.03
N GLY A 134 3.56 -14.70 -0.85
CA GLY A 134 3.50 -13.24 -0.95
C GLY A 134 3.19 -12.57 0.39
N LEU A 135 2.24 -13.12 1.15
CA LEU A 135 1.88 -12.61 2.47
C LEU A 135 3.06 -12.76 3.43
N SER A 136 3.66 -13.95 3.47
CA SER A 136 4.79 -14.28 4.35
C SER A 136 5.98 -13.36 4.07
N ARG A 137 6.25 -13.02 2.81
CA ARG A 137 7.33 -12.09 2.43
C ARG A 137 7.17 -10.72 3.10
N VAL A 138 5.95 -10.18 3.16
CA VAL A 138 5.69 -8.87 3.79
C VAL A 138 5.93 -8.92 5.29
N VAL A 139 5.41 -9.94 5.99
CA VAL A 139 5.44 -9.99 7.46
C VAL A 139 6.75 -10.58 8.02
N SER A 140 7.52 -11.31 7.21
CA SER A 140 8.81 -11.88 7.61
C SER A 140 9.94 -10.84 7.65
N GLY A 141 9.76 -9.72 6.94
CA GLY A 141 10.75 -8.66 6.84
C GLY A 141 11.00 -7.97 8.18
N ASN A 142 9.93 -7.41 8.79
CA ASN A 142 10.02 -6.58 9.99
C ASN A 142 9.20 -7.14 11.18
N PRO A 143 9.84 -7.53 12.30
CA PRO A 143 9.14 -8.11 13.45
C PRO A 143 8.18 -7.13 14.13
N ALA A 144 8.44 -5.82 14.10
CA ALA A 144 7.53 -4.83 14.68
C ALA A 144 6.21 -4.77 13.90
N ILE A 145 6.25 -4.88 12.58
CA ILE A 145 5.05 -4.95 11.73
C ILE A 145 4.23 -6.20 12.06
N CYS A 146 4.89 -7.37 12.15
CA CYS A 146 4.22 -8.61 12.51
C CYS A 146 3.54 -8.53 13.90
N ARG A 147 4.22 -7.96 14.90
CA ARG A 147 3.63 -7.74 16.25
C ARG A 147 2.47 -6.75 16.24
N ARG A 148 2.56 -5.69 15.45
CA ARG A 148 1.47 -4.71 15.30
C ARG A 148 0.24 -5.33 14.66
N LEU A 149 0.42 -6.19 13.66
CA LEU A 149 -0.68 -6.96 13.06
C LEU A 149 -1.28 -7.98 14.04
N LEU A 150 -0.49 -8.54 14.97
CA LEU A 150 -1.03 -9.37 16.08
C LEU A 150 -1.88 -8.58 17.07
N LEU A 151 -1.75 -7.25 17.14
CA LEU A 151 -2.62 -6.40 17.95
C LEU A 151 -3.83 -5.87 17.18
N ALA A 152 -3.73 -5.86 15.85
CA ALA A 152 -4.82 -5.44 14.98
C ALA A 152 -5.98 -6.45 14.96
N LYS A 153 -7.09 -6.05 14.36
CA LYS A 153 -8.19 -6.98 14.08
C LYS A 153 -7.78 -8.01 13.01
N PRO A 154 -8.41 -9.19 12.98
CA PRO A 154 -8.13 -10.22 11.99
C PRO A 154 -8.33 -9.74 10.54
N ILE A 155 -7.65 -10.40 9.61
CA ILE A 155 -7.76 -10.22 8.17
C ILE A 155 -8.26 -11.53 7.56
N GLU A 156 -9.31 -11.46 6.75
CA GLU A 156 -9.73 -12.58 5.91
C GLU A 156 -9.13 -12.42 4.52
N VAL A 157 -8.30 -13.38 4.12
CA VAL A 157 -7.69 -13.47 2.80
C VAL A 157 -8.56 -14.35 1.92
N VAL A 158 -9.16 -13.75 0.90
CA VAL A 158 -10.12 -14.39 0.00
C VAL A 158 -9.53 -14.48 -1.40
N LEU A 159 -9.42 -15.70 -1.95
CA LEU A 159 -9.12 -15.87 -3.36
C LEU A 159 -10.44 -15.93 -4.13
N ILE A 160 -10.67 -14.94 -4.98
CA ILE A 160 -11.90 -14.82 -5.78
C ILE A 160 -11.73 -15.70 -7.03
N PRO A 161 -12.60 -16.71 -7.23
CA PRO A 161 -12.53 -17.55 -8.42
C PRO A 161 -12.69 -16.74 -9.69
N SER A 162 -12.11 -17.22 -10.79
CA SER A 162 -12.15 -16.51 -12.06
C SER A 162 -13.60 -16.26 -12.54
N GLY A 163 -13.86 -15.05 -13.03
CA GLY A 163 -15.18 -14.62 -13.49
C GLY A 163 -16.22 -14.35 -12.39
N ARG A 164 -15.89 -14.54 -11.10
CA ARG A 164 -16.80 -14.25 -9.98
C ARG A 164 -16.71 -12.80 -9.50
N ASP A 165 -17.73 -12.32 -8.82
CA ASP A 165 -17.73 -10.97 -8.25
C ASP A 165 -17.20 -10.95 -6.82
N TYR A 166 -16.39 -9.96 -6.43
CA TYR A 166 -15.95 -9.77 -5.04
C TYR A 166 -17.12 -9.65 -4.07
N ARG A 167 -18.23 -9.05 -4.50
CA ARG A 167 -19.42 -8.79 -3.67
C ARG A 167 -20.10 -10.09 -3.19
N GLU A 168 -19.95 -11.19 -3.93
CA GLU A 168 -20.41 -12.52 -3.52
C GLU A 168 -19.65 -13.04 -2.29
N TYR A 169 -18.51 -12.43 -1.94
CA TYR A 169 -17.61 -12.84 -0.86
C TYR A 169 -17.46 -11.78 0.23
N GLY A 170 -18.47 -10.93 0.42
CA GLY A 170 -18.55 -10.00 1.55
C GLY A 170 -17.90 -8.62 1.31
N PHE A 171 -17.36 -8.35 0.12
CA PHE A 171 -16.86 -7.03 -0.23
C PHE A 171 -18.01 -6.02 -0.47
N PRO A 172 -17.77 -4.71 -0.28
CA PRO A 172 -18.79 -3.66 -0.44
C PRO A 172 -19.48 -3.64 -1.80
N PRO A 173 -20.73 -3.17 -1.89
CA PRO A 173 -21.50 -3.14 -3.14
C PRO A 173 -20.89 -2.24 -4.23
N ASN A 174 -20.08 -1.25 -3.85
CA ASN A 174 -19.37 -0.34 -4.75
C ASN A 174 -17.97 -0.83 -5.16
N THR A 175 -17.58 -2.05 -4.79
CA THR A 175 -16.35 -2.67 -5.25
C THR A 175 -16.33 -2.81 -6.78
N ASN A 176 -15.19 -2.47 -7.38
CA ASN A 176 -14.96 -2.65 -8.80
C ASN A 176 -14.86 -4.16 -9.14
N PRO A 177 -15.77 -4.70 -9.97
CA PRO A 177 -15.79 -6.12 -10.29
C PRO A 177 -14.58 -6.58 -11.09
N ILE A 178 -13.80 -5.68 -11.71
CA ILE A 178 -12.61 -6.05 -12.49
C ILE A 178 -11.28 -5.76 -11.77
N ALA A 179 -11.31 -5.40 -10.49
CA ALA A 179 -10.10 -5.18 -9.69
C ALA A 179 -9.25 -6.47 -9.58
N SER A 180 -7.93 -6.32 -9.68
CA SER A 180 -6.98 -7.45 -9.57
C SER A 180 -6.80 -7.90 -8.12
N GLY A 181 -6.90 -6.98 -7.18
CA GLY A 181 -6.86 -7.18 -5.74
C GLY A 181 -7.60 -6.03 -5.05
N ILE A 182 -8.06 -6.26 -3.82
CA ILE A 182 -8.75 -5.28 -2.99
C ILE A 182 -8.41 -5.51 -1.53
N PHE A 183 -8.02 -4.45 -0.84
CA PHE A 183 -8.07 -4.40 0.61
C PHE A 183 -9.25 -3.54 1.06
N PHE A 184 -10.11 -4.11 1.90
CA PHE A 184 -11.25 -3.42 2.48
C PHE A 184 -11.20 -3.45 4.01
N ASN A 185 -11.44 -2.28 4.60
CA ASN A 185 -11.51 -2.10 6.03
C ASN A 185 -12.65 -1.15 6.41
N ASP A 186 -13.47 -1.60 7.36
CA ASP A 186 -14.50 -0.80 8.03
C ASP A 186 -14.26 -0.86 9.55
N ASP A 187 -14.25 0.28 10.22
CA ASP A 187 -14.04 0.41 11.67
C ASP A 187 -15.05 -0.37 12.51
N LYS A 188 -16.27 -0.55 11.99
CA LYS A 188 -17.32 -1.32 12.66
C LYS A 188 -17.21 -2.82 12.38
N ALA A 189 -16.53 -3.22 11.30
CA ALA A 189 -16.37 -4.61 10.96
C ALA A 189 -15.33 -5.29 11.87
N PRO A 190 -15.63 -6.49 12.41
CA PRO A 190 -14.71 -7.21 13.30
C PRO A 190 -13.50 -7.80 12.56
N THR A 191 -13.50 -7.81 11.24
CA THR A 191 -12.48 -8.42 10.38
C THR A 191 -12.30 -7.56 9.14
N ALA A 192 -11.06 -7.35 8.71
CA ALA A 192 -10.73 -6.70 7.45
C ALA A 192 -10.72 -7.74 6.32
N LEU A 193 -10.96 -7.34 5.08
CA LEU A 193 -10.96 -8.23 3.92
C LEU A 193 -9.79 -7.91 2.99
N LEU A 194 -9.12 -8.95 2.53
CA LEU A 194 -8.09 -8.88 1.50
C LEU A 194 -8.47 -9.86 0.40
N GLY A 195 -8.86 -9.36 -0.75
CA GLY A 195 -9.32 -10.14 -1.88
C GLY A 195 -8.31 -10.11 -3.01
N LEU A 196 -8.09 -11.24 -3.67
CA LEU A 196 -7.26 -11.34 -4.87
C LEU A 196 -7.95 -12.19 -5.92
N ARG A 197 -7.81 -11.82 -7.19
CA ARG A 197 -8.18 -12.67 -8.33
C ARG A 197 -7.28 -13.89 -8.36
N GLU A 198 -7.85 -15.08 -8.20
CA GLU A 198 -7.11 -16.35 -8.19
C GLU A 198 -6.20 -16.46 -9.42
N GLU A 199 -6.72 -16.17 -10.60
CA GLU A 199 -6.01 -16.30 -11.87
C GLU A 199 -4.81 -15.35 -12.04
N LEU A 200 -4.66 -14.38 -11.12
CA LEU A 200 -3.60 -13.38 -11.16
C LEU A 200 -2.54 -13.57 -10.07
N VAL A 201 -2.78 -14.37 -9.03
CA VAL A 201 -1.90 -14.43 -7.84
C VAL A 201 -0.49 -14.88 -8.22
N SER A 202 -0.35 -15.99 -8.95
CA SER A 202 0.94 -16.51 -9.39
C SER A 202 1.59 -15.66 -10.49
N ARG A 203 0.77 -15.09 -11.38
CA ARG A 203 1.21 -14.31 -12.54
C ARG A 203 1.73 -12.93 -12.13
N LYS A 204 1.05 -12.28 -11.20
CA LYS A 204 1.37 -10.95 -10.69
C LYS A 204 1.77 -11.06 -9.22
N ARG A 205 2.99 -11.56 -8.99
CA ARG A 205 3.54 -11.82 -7.65
C ARG A 205 3.55 -10.60 -6.72
N HIS A 206 3.48 -9.39 -7.27
CA HIS A 206 3.44 -8.15 -6.49
C HIS A 206 2.04 -7.84 -5.92
N LEU A 207 0.95 -8.46 -6.40
CA LEU A 207 -0.41 -8.18 -5.93
C LEU A 207 -0.59 -8.45 -4.44
N MET A 208 -0.13 -9.60 -3.95
CA MET A 208 -0.23 -9.88 -2.52
C MET A 208 0.60 -8.89 -1.69
N VAL A 209 1.76 -8.45 -2.18
CA VAL A 209 2.56 -7.42 -1.51
C VAL A 209 1.80 -6.10 -1.47
N HIS A 210 1.16 -5.72 -2.58
CA HIS A 210 0.34 -4.51 -2.70
C HIS A 210 -0.78 -4.52 -1.65
N GLU A 211 -1.65 -5.53 -1.68
CA GLU A 211 -2.82 -5.57 -0.79
C GLU A 211 -2.44 -5.77 0.68
N MET A 212 -1.40 -6.57 0.96
CA MET A 212 -0.91 -6.72 2.33
C MET A 212 -0.27 -5.42 2.84
N THR A 213 0.28 -4.58 1.96
CA THR A 213 0.77 -3.26 2.35
C THR A 213 -0.38 -2.33 2.73
N HIS A 214 -1.53 -2.38 2.04
CA HIS A 214 -2.73 -1.69 2.51
C HIS A 214 -3.13 -2.17 3.90
N ALA A 215 -3.12 -3.48 4.16
CA ALA A 215 -3.39 -4.01 5.50
C ALA A 215 -2.40 -3.46 6.55
N VAL A 216 -1.11 -3.43 6.26
CA VAL A 216 -0.09 -2.82 7.13
C VAL A 216 -0.41 -1.34 7.37
N HIS A 217 -0.66 -0.58 6.30
CA HIS A 217 -0.93 0.85 6.38
C HIS A 217 -2.15 1.12 7.28
N PHE A 218 -3.26 0.43 7.05
CA PHE A 218 -4.53 0.73 7.71
C PHE A 218 -4.67 0.12 9.11
N LEU A 219 -4.00 -1.01 9.38
CA LEU A 219 -4.20 -1.79 10.61
C LEU A 219 -2.99 -1.80 11.55
N ALA A 220 -1.76 -1.73 11.03
CA ALA A 220 -0.55 -1.81 11.85
C ALA A 220 0.03 -0.44 12.24
N LEU A 221 -0.30 0.60 11.47
CA LEU A 221 0.15 1.96 11.75
C LEU A 221 -0.80 2.68 12.69
N THR A 222 -0.22 3.48 13.58
CA THR A 222 -0.97 4.43 14.42
C THR A 222 -1.46 5.60 13.59
N LYS A 223 -2.42 6.37 14.13
CA LYS A 223 -2.94 7.57 13.47
C LYS A 223 -1.84 8.59 13.13
N VAL A 224 -0.92 8.85 14.06
CA VAL A 224 0.18 9.82 13.90
C VAL A 224 1.17 9.38 12.81
N GLU A 225 1.42 8.08 12.71
CA GLU A 225 2.28 7.51 11.67
C GLU A 225 1.64 7.69 10.28
N ARG A 226 0.35 7.38 10.13
CA ARG A 226 -0.37 7.61 8.87
C ARG A 226 -0.43 9.08 8.47
N GLU A 227 -0.70 9.97 9.42
CA GLU A 227 -0.67 11.42 9.19
C GLU A 227 0.72 11.91 8.72
N SER A 228 1.80 11.24 9.14
CA SER A 228 3.16 11.53 8.67
C SER A 228 3.36 11.12 7.21
N ILE A 229 2.80 9.98 6.79
CA ILE A 229 2.79 9.53 5.38
C ILE A 229 1.97 10.50 4.53
N ASP A 230 0.75 10.82 4.96
CA ASP A 230 -0.13 11.78 4.29
C ASP A 230 0.60 13.11 4.09
N LYS A 231 1.15 13.69 5.15
CA LYS A 231 1.87 14.97 5.08
C LYS A 231 3.03 14.94 4.08
N PHE A 232 3.74 13.81 3.99
CA PHE A 232 4.88 13.66 3.08
C PHE A 232 4.44 13.52 1.61
N LEU A 233 3.39 12.74 1.33
CA LEU A 233 2.99 12.37 -0.02
C LEU A 233 1.91 13.27 -0.63
N MET A 234 1.08 13.93 0.18
CA MET A 234 -0.02 14.79 -0.28
C MET A 234 0.42 15.89 -1.25
N PRO A 235 1.58 16.56 -1.10
CA PRO A 235 2.03 17.56 -2.06
C PRO A 235 2.19 17.04 -3.49
N VAL A 236 2.50 15.74 -3.64
CA VAL A 236 2.69 15.08 -4.94
C VAL A 236 1.37 14.50 -5.46
N TYR A 237 0.64 13.79 -4.61
CA TYR A 237 -0.51 12.98 -5.02
C TYR A 237 -1.86 13.67 -4.85
N ARG A 238 -1.95 14.72 -4.03
CA ARG A 238 -3.13 15.60 -3.86
C ARG A 238 -4.46 14.93 -3.47
N SER A 239 -4.46 13.63 -3.21
CA SER A 239 -5.61 12.84 -2.78
C SER A 239 -5.14 11.75 -1.82
N ARG A 240 -5.87 11.53 -0.72
CA ARG A 240 -5.58 10.44 0.24
C ARG A 240 -5.65 9.07 -0.41
N ARG A 241 -6.67 8.83 -1.24
CA ARG A 241 -6.80 7.60 -2.03
C ARG A 241 -5.53 7.35 -2.85
N TRP A 242 -4.96 8.39 -3.46
CA TRP A 242 -3.73 8.26 -4.24
C TRP A 242 -2.48 8.10 -3.37
N VAL A 243 -2.46 8.67 -2.17
CA VAL A 243 -1.41 8.40 -1.19
C VAL A 243 -1.42 6.93 -0.79
N ASP A 244 -2.58 6.37 -0.50
CA ASP A 244 -2.75 4.97 -0.10
C ASP A 244 -2.21 4.03 -1.20
N GLU A 245 -2.62 4.25 -2.45
CA GLU A 245 -2.12 3.47 -3.59
C GLU A 245 -0.63 3.67 -3.85
N ALA A 246 -0.12 4.90 -3.71
CA ALA A 246 1.31 5.15 -3.85
C ALA A 246 2.12 4.38 -2.80
N VAL A 247 1.65 4.29 -1.57
CA VAL A 247 2.32 3.50 -0.52
C VAL A 247 2.44 2.03 -0.94
N ALA A 248 1.36 1.43 -1.43
CA ALA A 248 1.34 0.05 -1.88
C ALA A 248 2.26 -0.17 -3.11
N ILE A 249 2.25 0.72 -4.10
CA ILE A 249 3.14 0.65 -5.28
C ILE A 249 4.62 0.79 -4.86
N TYR A 250 4.93 1.66 -3.89
CA TYR A 250 6.29 1.77 -3.39
C TYR A 250 6.75 0.48 -2.68
N ALA A 251 5.84 -0.24 -1.99
CA ALA A 251 6.15 -1.55 -1.44
C ALA A 251 6.39 -2.61 -2.51
N GLU A 252 5.59 -2.64 -3.58
CA GLU A 252 5.83 -3.56 -4.71
C GLU A 252 7.28 -3.44 -5.21
N LYS A 253 7.74 -2.20 -5.44
CA LYS A 253 9.11 -1.91 -5.88
C LYS A 253 10.17 -2.34 -4.86
N ALA A 254 9.96 -2.05 -3.57
CA ALA A 254 10.86 -2.48 -2.50
C ALA A 254 11.05 -4.02 -2.48
N PHE A 255 10.02 -4.78 -2.84
CA PHE A 255 10.05 -6.24 -2.97
C PHE A 255 10.48 -6.76 -4.36
N GLY A 256 11.00 -5.88 -5.22
CA GLY A 256 11.55 -6.24 -6.52
C GLY A 256 10.50 -6.55 -7.59
N ALA A 257 9.33 -5.90 -7.53
CA ALA A 257 8.30 -6.08 -8.55
C ALA A 257 8.83 -5.75 -9.97
N VAL A 258 8.56 -6.68 -10.88
CA VAL A 258 8.74 -6.52 -12.33
C VAL A 258 7.36 -6.31 -12.93
N TYR A 259 7.22 -5.29 -13.77
CA TYR A 259 5.97 -4.89 -14.41
C TYR A 259 6.00 -5.23 -15.89
N SER A 260 4.85 -5.58 -16.45
CA SER A 260 4.68 -5.62 -17.91
C SER A 260 4.66 -4.21 -18.51
N GLU A 261 4.82 -4.09 -19.83
CA GLU A 261 4.66 -2.82 -20.54
C GLU A 261 3.25 -2.23 -20.31
N ASP A 262 2.20 -3.05 -20.41
CA ASP A 262 0.81 -2.64 -20.11
C ASP A 262 0.66 -2.06 -18.68
N GLU A 263 1.35 -2.63 -17.70
CA GLU A 263 1.31 -2.18 -16.31
C GLU A 263 2.06 -0.87 -16.09
N LEU A 264 3.11 -0.64 -16.88
CA LEU A 264 3.86 0.61 -16.91
C LEU A 264 3.08 1.69 -17.65
N ASP A 265 2.37 1.36 -18.72
CA ASP A 265 1.59 2.29 -19.55
C ASP A 265 0.19 2.56 -19.01
N ALA A 266 -0.23 1.83 -17.98
CA ALA A 266 -1.50 2.03 -17.29
C ALA A 266 -1.75 3.53 -16.99
N PRO A 267 -2.91 4.07 -17.36
CA PRO A 267 -3.18 5.49 -17.20
C PRO A 267 -3.27 5.88 -15.72
N GLY A 268 -3.07 7.18 -15.46
CA GLY A 268 -3.21 7.74 -14.12
C GLY A 268 -2.07 7.37 -13.16
N LEU A 269 -2.43 7.18 -11.90
CA LEU A 269 -1.49 7.06 -10.79
C LEU A 269 -0.58 5.82 -10.87
N TYR A 270 -1.13 4.67 -11.27
CA TYR A 270 -0.42 3.40 -11.23
C TYR A 270 0.77 3.40 -12.17
N GLY A 271 0.56 3.61 -13.48
CA GLY A 271 1.66 3.68 -14.44
C GLY A 271 2.62 4.83 -14.12
N LYS A 272 2.09 6.01 -13.73
CA LYS A 272 2.93 7.15 -13.33
C LYS A 272 3.87 6.79 -12.17
N THR A 273 3.34 6.24 -11.08
CA THR A 273 4.14 5.92 -9.88
C THR A 273 5.14 4.79 -10.15
N ARG A 274 4.75 3.80 -10.94
CA ARG A 274 5.63 2.69 -11.35
C ARG A 274 6.81 3.15 -12.21
N ARG A 275 6.61 4.17 -13.06
CA ARG A 275 7.65 4.78 -13.91
C ARG A 275 8.52 5.80 -13.17
N ASP A 276 7.91 6.63 -12.32
CA ASP A 276 8.59 7.74 -11.63
C ASP A 276 9.44 7.29 -10.43
N TRP A 277 9.41 6.00 -10.08
CA TRP A 277 10.15 5.43 -8.96
C TRP A 277 11.66 5.71 -9.06
N ARG A 278 12.25 6.06 -7.90
CA ARG A 278 13.70 6.24 -7.74
C ARG A 278 14.16 5.61 -6.43
N ASP A 279 15.12 4.68 -6.51
CA ASP A 279 15.65 3.93 -5.36
C ASP A 279 16.19 4.82 -4.23
N ARG A 280 16.66 6.02 -4.57
CA ARG A 280 17.23 6.98 -3.60
C ARG A 280 16.25 8.06 -3.14
N SER A 281 14.98 7.97 -3.52
CA SER A 281 13.97 8.87 -2.97
C SER A 281 13.77 8.58 -1.47
N VAL A 282 13.49 9.61 -0.67
CA VAL A 282 13.27 9.45 0.77
C VAL A 282 12.14 8.45 1.05
N PHE A 283 11.10 8.43 0.21
CA PHE A 283 9.99 7.50 0.41
C PHE A 283 10.34 6.06 0.02
N ALA A 284 11.20 5.84 -0.99
CA ALA A 284 11.74 4.51 -1.28
C ALA A 284 12.56 3.97 -0.10
N LEU A 285 13.45 4.79 0.46
CA LEU A 285 14.23 4.45 1.66
C LEU A 285 13.32 4.21 2.87
N PHE A 286 12.24 4.98 3.02
CA PHE A 286 11.23 4.77 4.05
C PHE A 286 10.56 3.40 3.91
N MET A 287 10.18 2.99 2.71
CA MET A 287 9.53 1.69 2.49
C MET A 287 10.51 0.52 2.68
N ASP A 288 11.75 0.65 2.23
CA ASP A 288 12.83 -0.30 2.52
C ASP A 288 13.05 -0.44 4.03
N GLU A 289 13.00 0.66 4.78
CA GLU A 289 13.11 0.67 6.24
C GLU A 289 11.86 0.14 6.94
N LEU A 290 10.68 0.38 6.39
CA LEU A 290 9.44 -0.02 7.02
C LEU A 290 9.24 -1.53 6.91
N LEU A 291 9.47 -2.09 5.72
CA LEU A 291 9.11 -3.47 5.42
C LEU A 291 10.29 -4.43 5.49
N TRP A 292 11.52 -3.92 5.40
CA TRP A 292 12.74 -4.73 5.32
C TRP A 292 12.58 -5.87 4.30
N PRO A 293 12.43 -5.58 3.00
CA PRO A 293 12.30 -6.64 2.00
C PRO A 293 13.52 -7.59 2.03
N GLU A 294 13.30 -8.86 1.72
CA GLU A 294 14.39 -9.76 1.35
C GLU A 294 14.74 -9.48 -0.10
N ARG A 295 15.96 -8.99 -0.33
CA ARG A 295 16.45 -8.77 -1.69
C ARG A 295 16.70 -10.13 -2.33
N PRO A 296 16.25 -10.33 -3.59
CA PRO A 296 16.47 -11.56 -4.33
C PRO A 296 17.97 -11.81 -4.58
#